data_AF-A0A8T7H8A1-F1
#
_entry.id   AF-A0A8T7H8A1-F1
#
_cell.length_a   1.000
_cell.length_b   1.000
_cell.length_c   1.000
_cell.angle_alpha   90.00
_cell.angle_beta   90.00
_cell.angle_gamma   90.00
#
_symmetry.space_group_name_H-M   'P 1'
#
loop_
_entity.id
_entity.type
_entity.pdbx_description
1 polymer ?
#
loop_
_entity_poly.entity_id
_entity_poly.type
_entity_poly.pdbx_seq_one_letter_code
_entity_poly.pdbx_strand_id
1 'polypeptide(L)'
;MDLKKSGIGVLAALTGFLTACTNTAQPFSGIGLWNKVLWFGTLGFLGYSAEGPMVGFMRIAVFILVFTLFFEGSRFLGFLGRNSRIVIALILSLISVIFIPGNVLAGIGAAYGTLVALVLLGSVILGMGWGYMSIPTTSIGYRLLRVALLLVLLFILISVKQHASGLLALGPMTVNFPFP
;
A
#
# COMPACT_ATOMS: atom_id res chain seq x y z
N MET A 1 -33.35 -5.36 -38.17
CA MET A 1 -33.32 -6.55 -37.29
C MET A 1 -31.88 -6.71 -36.80
N ASP A 2 -31.38 -5.89 -35.86
CA ASP A 2 -29.92 -5.85 -35.59
C ASP A 2 -29.51 -5.71 -34.12
N LEU A 3 -30.45 -5.84 -33.18
CA LEU A 3 -30.15 -5.76 -31.74
C LEU A 3 -29.43 -7.01 -31.20
N LYS A 4 -29.49 -8.15 -31.90
CA LYS A 4 -28.93 -9.44 -31.43
C LYS A 4 -27.42 -9.57 -31.63
N LYS A 5 -26.83 -8.92 -32.65
CA LYS A 5 -25.38 -8.96 -32.91
C LYS A 5 -24.57 -8.04 -32.00
N SER A 6 -25.13 -6.89 -31.62
CA SER A 6 -24.45 -5.93 -30.74
C SER A 6 -24.32 -6.44 -29.29
N GLY A 7 -25.34 -7.13 -28.78
CA GLY A 7 -25.32 -7.68 -27.42
C GLY A 7 -24.25 -8.75 -27.20
N ILE A 8 -24.00 -9.60 -28.20
CA ILE A 8 -23.01 -10.69 -28.11
C ILE A 8 -21.57 -10.14 -28.12
N GLY A 9 -21.30 -9.10 -28.91
CA GLY A 9 -19.99 -8.43 -28.93
C GLY A 9 -19.69 -7.71 -27.62
N VAL A 10 -20.69 -7.07 -27.02
CA VAL A 10 -20.56 -6.43 -25.70
C VAL A 10 -20.38 -7.47 -24.59
N LEU A 11 -21.10 -8.61 -24.65
CA LEU A 11 -20.90 -9.72 -23.71
C LEU A 11 -19.50 -10.33 -23.81
N ALA A 12 -19.01 -10.55 -25.04
CA ALA A 12 -17.68 -11.11 -25.28
C ALA A 12 -16.56 -10.18 -24.80
N ALA A 13 -16.70 -8.86 -25.05
CA ALA A 13 -15.78 -7.85 -24.54
C ALA A 13 -15.81 -7.77 -23.01
N LEU A 14 -16.98 -7.86 -22.38
CA LEU A 14 -17.14 -7.96 -20.92
C LEU A 14 -16.44 -9.21 -20.37
N THR A 15 -16.65 -10.38 -20.97
CA THR A 15 -16.02 -11.62 -20.51
C THR A 15 -14.50 -11.61 -20.68
N GLY A 16 -13.98 -11.06 -21.80
CA GLY A 16 -12.54 -10.94 -22.03
C GLY A 16 -11.86 -9.92 -21.10
N PHE A 17 -12.58 -8.86 -20.76
CA PHE A 17 -12.11 -7.86 -19.80
C PHE A 17 -12.12 -8.39 -18.36
N LEU A 18 -13.10 -9.24 -18.01
CA LEU A 18 -13.16 -9.91 -16.70
C LEU A 18 -12.05 -10.96 -16.52
N THR A 19 -11.66 -11.71 -17.56
CA THR A 19 -10.54 -12.66 -17.50
C THR A 19 -9.17 -12.01 -17.48
N ALA A 20 -9.02 -10.78 -17.98
CA ALA A 20 -7.78 -10.02 -17.82
C ALA A 20 -7.51 -9.60 -16.36
N CYS A 21 -8.55 -9.56 -15.51
CA CYS A 21 -8.44 -9.17 -14.09
C CYS A 21 -7.73 -10.21 -13.21
N THR A 22 -7.62 -11.48 -13.63
CA THR A 22 -7.15 -12.56 -12.75
C THR A 22 -5.64 -12.82 -12.84
N ASN A 23 -4.89 -12.15 -13.73
CA ASN A 23 -3.52 -12.54 -14.09
C ASN A 23 -2.40 -11.58 -13.67
N THR A 24 -2.63 -10.60 -12.81
CA THR A 24 -1.57 -9.66 -12.39
C THR A 24 -1.27 -9.74 -10.90
N ALA A 25 -0.49 -10.75 -10.51
CA ALA A 25 0.28 -10.73 -9.28
C ALA A 25 1.54 -11.60 -9.44
N GLN A 26 2.43 -11.21 -10.36
CA GLN A 26 3.81 -11.71 -10.31
C GLN A 26 4.63 -10.79 -9.40
N PRO A 27 5.28 -11.32 -8.34
CA PRO A 27 6.06 -10.50 -7.42
C PRO A 27 7.27 -9.91 -8.13
N PHE A 28 7.46 -8.61 -7.90
CA PHE A 28 8.54 -7.77 -8.41
C PHE A 28 9.92 -8.39 -8.11
N SER A 29 10.74 -8.63 -9.13
CA SER A 29 12.03 -9.36 -9.08
C SER A 29 13.21 -8.61 -8.43
N GLY A 30 12.95 -7.68 -7.49
CA GLY A 30 13.95 -6.87 -6.77
C GLY A 30 14.33 -7.40 -5.38
N ILE A 31 14.01 -8.66 -5.09
CA ILE A 31 13.87 -9.25 -3.75
C ILE A 31 15.20 -9.30 -2.95
N GLY A 32 16.36 -9.29 -3.62
CA GLY A 32 17.66 -9.50 -2.95
C GLY A 32 18.12 -8.36 -2.04
N LEU A 33 18.00 -7.11 -2.50
CA LEU A 33 18.37 -5.93 -1.68
C LEU A 33 17.28 -5.60 -0.66
N TRP A 34 16.02 -5.75 -1.05
CA TRP A 34 14.88 -5.50 -0.18
C TRP A 34 14.84 -6.49 1.00
N ASN A 35 15.14 -7.77 0.78
CA ASN A 35 15.24 -8.74 1.87
C ASN A 35 16.35 -8.41 2.87
N LYS A 36 17.48 -7.83 2.42
CA LYS A 36 18.55 -7.42 3.33
C LYS A 36 18.13 -6.22 4.19
N VAL A 37 17.48 -5.23 3.58
CA VAL A 37 16.94 -4.07 4.31
C VAL A 37 15.88 -4.52 5.31
N LEU A 38 14.95 -5.37 4.89
CA LEU A 38 13.94 -5.93 5.77
C LEU A 38 14.55 -6.72 6.93
N TRP A 39 15.61 -7.50 6.70
CA TRP A 39 16.29 -8.26 7.76
C TRP A 39 16.92 -7.38 8.84
N PHE A 40 17.52 -6.23 8.47
CA PHE A 40 17.98 -5.25 9.46
C PHE A 40 16.82 -4.59 10.20
N GLY A 41 15.71 -4.32 9.50
CA GLY A 41 14.53 -3.67 10.07
C GLY A 41 13.74 -4.56 11.01
N THR A 42 13.65 -5.86 10.74
CA THR A 42 13.01 -6.84 11.64
C THR A 42 13.90 -7.22 12.82
N LEU A 43 15.09 -6.60 12.96
CA LEU A 43 16.07 -6.95 14.00
C LEU A 43 16.46 -8.44 13.94
N GLY A 44 16.47 -9.05 12.74
CA GLY A 44 16.73 -10.47 12.55
C GLY A 44 18.11 -10.93 13.06
N PHE A 45 19.05 -9.99 13.23
CA PHE A 45 20.35 -10.19 13.87
C PHE A 45 20.25 -10.49 15.38
N LEU A 46 19.19 -10.06 16.07
CA LEU A 46 18.94 -10.27 17.50
C LEU A 46 18.08 -11.52 17.77
N GLY A 47 17.79 -12.35 16.76
CA GLY A 47 16.97 -13.56 16.91
C GLY A 47 15.46 -13.31 16.98
N TYR A 48 15.01 -12.07 16.79
CA TYR A 48 13.60 -11.70 16.80
C TYR A 48 12.98 -11.95 15.40
N SER A 49 12.44 -13.15 15.17
CA SER A 49 11.98 -13.59 13.84
C SER A 49 10.46 -13.58 13.62
N ALA A 50 9.68 -13.03 14.55
CA ALA A 50 8.22 -13.17 14.54
C ALA A 50 7.45 -11.99 13.89
N GLU A 51 8.12 -10.88 13.56
CA GLU A 51 7.44 -9.69 13.03
C GLU A 51 7.48 -9.66 11.49
N GLY A 52 6.31 -9.49 10.85
CA GLY A 52 6.16 -9.47 9.40
C GLY A 52 6.97 -8.34 8.72
N PRO A 53 7.29 -8.47 7.42
CA PRO A 53 8.20 -7.55 6.71
C PRO A 53 7.75 -6.07 6.74
N MET A 54 6.44 -5.82 6.80
CA MET A 54 5.89 -4.46 6.94
C MET A 54 6.37 -3.77 8.24
N VAL A 55 6.49 -4.53 9.34
CA VAL A 55 6.92 -3.99 10.63
C VAL A 55 8.40 -3.61 10.59
N GLY A 56 9.23 -4.44 9.95
CA GLY A 56 10.65 -4.14 9.76
C GLY A 56 10.87 -2.88 8.92
N PHE A 57 10.08 -2.70 7.85
CA PHE A 57 10.11 -1.47 7.06
C PHE A 57 9.73 -0.24 7.90
N MET A 58 8.64 -0.34 8.67
CA MET A 58 8.20 0.76 9.54
C MET A 58 9.24 1.13 10.60
N ARG A 59 9.95 0.15 11.17
CA ARG A 59 11.03 0.40 12.14
C ARG A 59 12.18 1.20 11.50
N ILE A 60 12.56 0.88 10.27
CA ILE A 60 13.58 1.65 9.53
C ILE A 60 13.09 3.05 9.19
N ALA A 61 11.85 3.19 8.74
CA ALA A 61 11.28 4.50 8.43
C ALA A 61 11.25 5.41 9.68
N VAL A 62 10.80 4.86 10.81
CA VAL A 62 10.81 5.57 12.11
C VAL A 62 12.24 5.85 12.58
N PHE A 63 13.18 4.93 12.38
CA PHE A 63 14.60 5.15 12.70
C PHE A 63 15.16 6.37 11.98
N ILE A 64 14.94 6.47 10.67
CA ILE A 64 15.41 7.59 9.86
C ILE A 64 14.73 8.88 10.31
N LEU A 65 13.42 8.86 10.55
CA LEU A 65 12.65 10.03 10.98
C LEU A 65 13.09 10.54 12.36
N VAL A 66 13.25 9.65 13.33
CA VAL A 66 13.69 10.03 14.68
C VAL A 66 15.14 10.49 14.66
N PHE A 67 15.99 9.86 13.85
CA PHE A 67 17.37 10.31 13.64
C PHE A 67 17.42 11.73 13.08
N THR A 68 16.65 12.04 12.04
CA THR A 68 16.65 13.39 11.43
C THR A 68 16.13 14.44 12.40
N LEU A 69 15.08 14.13 13.18
CA LEU A 69 14.57 15.05 14.21
C LEU A 69 15.60 15.33 15.31
N PHE A 70 16.28 14.30 15.83
CA PHE A 70 17.33 14.51 16.83
C PHE A 70 18.57 15.17 16.24
N PHE A 71 18.91 14.90 14.99
CA PHE A 71 20.04 15.52 14.32
C PHE A 71 19.81 17.02 14.12
N GLU A 72 18.65 17.44 13.60
CA GLU A 72 18.29 18.86 13.49
C GLU A 72 18.06 19.51 14.86
N GLY A 73 17.44 18.80 15.81
CA GLY A 73 17.29 19.26 17.19
C GLY A 73 18.64 19.54 17.86
N SER A 74 19.64 18.68 17.63
CA SER A 74 21.00 18.86 18.15
C SER A 74 21.72 20.07 17.54
N ARG A 75 21.23 20.60 16.41
CA ARG A 75 21.81 21.79 15.76
C ARG A 75 21.57 23.07 16.57
N PHE A 76 20.49 23.12 17.33
CA PHE A 76 20.19 24.22 18.25
C PHE A 76 21.13 24.24 19.45
N LEU A 77 21.69 23.08 19.83
CA LEU A 77 22.72 22.95 20.86
C LEU A 77 24.08 23.22 20.22
N GLY A 78 24.35 24.51 19.95
CA GLY A 78 25.51 24.99 19.19
C GLY A 78 26.91 24.63 19.74
N PHE A 79 26.98 23.97 20.90
CA PHE A 79 28.23 23.59 21.58
C PHE A 79 28.79 22.21 21.19
N LEU A 80 28.04 21.36 20.47
CA LEU A 80 28.53 20.04 20.07
C LEU A 80 29.30 20.07 18.74
N GLY A 81 30.41 19.35 18.66
CA GLY A 81 31.10 19.07 17.38
C GLY A 81 30.22 18.25 16.42
N ARG A 82 30.37 18.46 15.11
CA ARG A 82 29.56 17.80 14.06
C ARG A 82 29.54 16.27 14.19
N ASN A 83 30.68 15.67 14.49
CA ASN A 83 30.81 14.22 14.63
C ASN A 83 30.09 13.70 15.87
N SER A 84 30.16 14.42 17.00
CA SER A 84 29.47 14.06 18.24
C SER A 84 27.94 14.14 18.09
N ARG A 85 27.42 15.13 17.35
CA ARG A 85 25.97 15.25 17.06
C ARG A 85 25.41 14.04 16.32
N ILE A 86 26.13 13.58 15.30
CA ILE A 86 25.71 12.42 14.50
C ILE A 86 25.63 11.18 15.39
N VAL A 87 26.67 10.93 16.19
CA VAL A 87 26.73 9.75 17.08
C VAL A 87 25.61 9.79 18.13
N ILE A 88 25.38 10.94 18.76
CA ILE A 88 24.34 11.08 19.78
C ILE A 88 22.94 10.90 19.17
N ALA A 89 22.66 11.54 18.03
CA ALA A 89 21.39 11.38 17.34
C ALA A 89 21.14 9.93 16.89
N LEU A 90 22.20 9.23 16.45
CA LEU A 90 22.14 7.83 16.02
C LEU A 90 21.86 6.89 17.19
N ILE A 91 22.51 7.08 18.33
CA ILE A 91 22.27 6.26 19.53
C ILE A 91 20.83 6.49 20.04
N LEU A 92 20.40 7.75 20.12
CA LEU A 92 19.05 8.09 20.60
C LEU A 92 17.96 7.56 19.67
N SER A 93 18.14 7.61 18.35
CA SER A 93 17.18 7.05 17.40
C SER A 93 17.14 5.52 17.46
N LEU A 94 18.30 4.86 17.64
CA LEU A 94 18.38 3.41 17.79
C LEU A 94 17.60 2.93 19.02
N ILE A 95 17.85 3.56 20.17
CA ILE A 95 17.16 3.27 21.44
C ILE A 95 15.65 3.46 21.27
N SER A 96 15.24 4.58 20.65
CA SER A 96 13.82 4.88 20.42
C SER A 96 13.12 3.80 19.61
N VAL A 97 13.75 3.27 18.55
CA VAL A 97 13.13 2.26 17.67
C VAL A 97 13.05 0.89 18.31
N ILE A 98 14.02 0.52 19.14
CA ILE A 98 14.02 -0.75 19.87
C ILE A 98 12.86 -0.79 20.87
N PHE A 99 12.58 0.32 21.55
CA PHE A 99 11.52 0.37 22.56
C PHE A 99 10.09 0.46 22.01
N ILE A 100 9.90 0.74 20.72
CA ILE A 100 8.55 0.75 20.14
C ILE A 100 8.12 -0.70 19.82
N PRO A 101 7.04 -1.21 20.41
CA PRO A 101 6.55 -2.56 20.12
C PRO A 101 5.98 -2.65 18.71
N GLY A 102 6.25 -3.75 18.00
CA GLY A 102 5.91 -3.91 16.58
C GLY A 102 4.41 -3.79 16.29
N ASN A 103 3.57 -4.18 17.25
CA ASN A 103 2.10 -4.04 17.17
C ASN A 103 1.66 -2.58 17.01
N VAL A 104 2.37 -1.63 17.65
CA VAL A 104 2.06 -0.19 17.53
C VAL A 104 2.50 0.33 16.17
N LEU A 105 3.69 -0.07 15.68
CA LEU A 105 4.14 0.30 14.33
C LEU A 105 3.21 -0.28 13.24
N ALA A 106 2.78 -1.52 13.39
CA ALA A 106 1.84 -2.16 12.48
C ALA A 106 0.49 -1.44 12.48
N GLY A 107 -0.02 -1.06 13.66
CA GLY A 107 -1.26 -0.30 13.80
C GLY A 107 -1.18 1.08 13.13
N ILE A 108 -0.09 1.82 13.35
CA ILE A 108 0.15 3.13 12.71
C ILE A 108 0.26 2.97 11.18
N GLY A 109 1.05 1.99 10.72
CA GLY A 109 1.20 1.69 9.30
C GLY A 109 -0.13 1.32 8.63
N ALA A 110 -0.97 0.54 9.30
CA ALA A 110 -2.31 0.21 8.82
C ALA A 110 -3.25 1.44 8.80
N ALA A 111 -3.24 2.27 9.85
CA ALA A 111 -4.10 3.45 9.92
C ALA A 111 -3.76 4.49 8.83
N TYR A 112 -2.48 4.85 8.67
CA TYR A 112 -2.08 5.80 7.63
C TYR A 112 -2.12 5.17 6.23
N GLY A 113 -1.78 3.89 6.10
CA GLY A 113 -1.86 3.16 4.83
C GLY A 113 -3.30 3.07 4.31
N THR A 114 -4.27 2.80 5.19
CA THR A 114 -5.69 2.79 4.83
C THR A 114 -6.20 4.18 4.48
N LEU A 115 -5.79 5.23 5.21
CA LEU A 115 -6.14 6.60 4.88
C LEU A 115 -5.63 6.99 3.49
N VAL A 116 -4.35 6.73 3.20
CA VAL A 116 -3.76 7.02 1.87
C VAL A 116 -4.44 6.20 0.78
N ALA A 117 -4.74 4.92 1.04
CA ALA A 117 -5.49 4.09 0.11
C ALA A 117 -6.89 4.64 -0.16
N LEU A 118 -7.60 5.12 0.87
CA LEU A 118 -8.92 5.75 0.71
C LEU A 118 -8.85 7.04 -0.08
N VAL A 119 -7.82 7.86 0.13
CA VAL A 119 -7.64 9.10 -0.64
C VAL A 119 -7.33 8.78 -2.10
N LEU A 120 -6.41 7.85 -2.37
CA LEU A 120 -6.05 7.46 -3.74
C LEU A 120 -7.21 6.80 -4.47
N LEU A 121 -7.88 5.82 -3.87
CA LEU A 121 -9.04 5.17 -4.47
C LEU A 121 -10.21 6.14 -4.62
N GLY A 122 -10.50 6.92 -3.57
CA GLY A 122 -11.57 7.91 -3.55
C GLY A 122 -11.39 8.97 -4.62
N SER A 123 -10.17 9.48 -4.79
CA SER A 123 -9.86 10.48 -5.84
C SER A 123 -10.06 9.93 -7.25
N VAL A 124 -9.64 8.69 -7.53
CA VAL A 124 -9.86 8.06 -8.84
C VAL A 124 -11.35 7.84 -9.10
N ILE A 125 -12.09 7.33 -8.12
CA ILE A 125 -13.52 7.05 -8.24
C ILE A 125 -14.32 8.35 -8.43
N LEU A 126 -14.06 9.38 -7.61
CA LEU A 126 -14.71 10.68 -7.72
C LEU A 126 -14.33 11.40 -9.02
N GLY A 127 -13.06 11.30 -9.44
CA GLY A 127 -12.59 11.87 -10.71
C GLY A 127 -13.30 11.24 -11.91
N MET A 128 -13.44 9.92 -11.93
CA MET A 128 -14.19 9.22 -12.97
C MET A 128 -15.69 9.52 -12.91
N GLY A 129 -16.27 9.60 -11.71
CA GLY A 129 -17.67 9.95 -11.51
C GLY A 129 -18.00 11.36 -11.99
N TRP A 130 -17.14 12.33 -11.70
CA TRP A 130 -17.25 13.69 -12.26
C TRP A 130 -17.16 13.63 -13.78
N GLY A 131 -16.16 12.93 -14.33
CA GLY A 131 -16.00 12.75 -15.77
C GLY A 131 -17.27 12.25 -16.46
N TYR A 132 -17.96 11.28 -15.85
CA TYR A 132 -19.24 10.78 -16.34
C TYR A 132 -20.33 11.86 -16.43
N MET A 133 -20.46 12.70 -15.39
CA MET A 133 -21.49 13.75 -15.34
C MET A 133 -21.22 14.87 -16.36
N SER A 134 -19.97 15.17 -16.65
CA SER A 134 -19.58 16.27 -17.55
C SER A 134 -19.77 15.98 -19.05
N ILE A 135 -19.98 14.72 -19.47
CA ILE A 135 -20.04 14.35 -20.89
C ILE A 135 -21.49 14.43 -21.41
N PRO A 136 -21.84 15.29 -22.40
CA PRO A 136 -23.20 15.38 -22.93
C PRO A 136 -23.61 14.18 -23.81
N THR A 137 -24.90 13.80 -23.78
CA THR A 137 -25.48 12.57 -24.39
C THR A 137 -25.98 12.73 -25.83
N THR A 138 -25.49 13.73 -26.55
CA THR A 138 -26.07 14.14 -27.83
C THR A 138 -25.68 13.22 -29.01
N SER A 139 -24.55 12.49 -28.93
CA SER A 139 -24.08 11.60 -30.01
C SER A 139 -23.87 10.15 -29.55
N ILE A 140 -23.93 9.21 -30.50
CA ILE A 140 -23.64 7.79 -30.29
C ILE A 140 -22.22 7.55 -29.75
N GLY A 141 -21.25 8.38 -30.16
CA GLY A 141 -19.87 8.32 -29.66
C GLY A 141 -19.78 8.64 -28.17
N TYR A 142 -20.51 9.66 -27.70
CA TYR A 142 -20.55 9.99 -26.28
C TYR A 142 -21.26 8.92 -25.44
N ARG A 143 -22.25 8.21 -26.00
CA ARG A 143 -22.88 7.05 -25.33
C ARG A 143 -21.89 5.89 -25.18
N LEU A 144 -21.09 5.61 -26.21
CA LEU A 144 -20.08 4.55 -26.17
C LEU A 144 -18.96 4.88 -25.19
N LEU A 145 -18.52 6.14 -25.14
CA LEU A 145 -17.51 6.60 -24.19
C LEU A 145 -18.00 6.53 -22.73
N ARG A 146 -19.29 6.80 -22.45
CA ARG A 146 -19.89 6.56 -21.13
C ARG A 146 -19.91 5.08 -20.74
N VAL A 147 -20.23 4.18 -21.67
CA VAL A 147 -20.20 2.72 -21.43
C VAL A 147 -18.77 2.25 -21.18
N ALA A 148 -17.80 2.74 -21.93
CA ALA A 148 -16.38 2.43 -21.71
C ALA A 148 -15.89 2.94 -20.35
N LEU A 149 -16.28 4.14 -19.95
CA LEU A 149 -15.92 4.72 -18.65
C LEU A 149 -16.56 3.93 -17.49
N LEU A 150 -17.82 3.50 -17.63
CA LEU A 150 -18.47 2.60 -16.67
C LEU A 150 -17.81 1.22 -16.60
N LEU A 151 -17.33 0.68 -17.73
CA LEU A 151 -16.56 -0.56 -17.76
C LEU A 151 -15.23 -0.44 -17.01
N VAL A 152 -14.50 0.66 -17.20
CA VAL A 152 -13.26 0.93 -16.45
C VAL A 152 -13.55 1.12 -14.96
N LEU A 153 -14.64 1.80 -14.61
CA LEU A 153 -15.03 1.93 -13.20
C LEU A 153 -15.38 0.58 -12.58
N LEU A 154 -16.09 -0.28 -13.32
CA LEU A 154 -16.40 -1.66 -12.92
C LEU A 154 -15.12 -2.50 -12.74
N PHE A 155 -14.13 -2.34 -13.62
CA PHE A 155 -12.82 -3.00 -13.53
C PHE A 155 -12.11 -2.72 -12.21
N ILE A 156 -12.06 -1.44 -11.85
CA ILE A 156 -11.40 -0.98 -10.64
C ILE A 156 -12.14 -1.54 -9.42
N LEU A 157 -13.49 -1.52 -9.44
CA LEU A 157 -14.31 -2.07 -8.36
C LEU A 157 -14.10 -3.58 -8.16
N ILE A 158 -14.02 -4.35 -9.25
CA ILE A 158 -13.79 -5.81 -9.18
C ILE A 158 -12.38 -6.11 -8.68
N SER A 159 -11.37 -5.39 -9.19
CA SER A 159 -9.98 -5.54 -8.76
C SER A 159 -9.82 -5.27 -7.26
N VAL A 160 -10.44 -4.20 -6.75
CA VAL A 160 -10.42 -3.86 -5.32
C VAL A 160 -11.19 -4.87 -4.49
N LYS A 161 -12.36 -5.32 -4.96
CA LYS A 161 -13.16 -6.35 -4.27
C LYS A 161 -12.35 -7.65 -4.13
N GLN A 162 -11.67 -8.10 -5.17
CA GLN A 162 -10.87 -9.33 -5.12
C GLN A 162 -9.74 -9.25 -4.08
N HIS A 163 -9.02 -8.12 -4.05
CA HIS A 163 -7.98 -7.88 -3.04
C HIS A 163 -8.56 -7.79 -1.62
N ALA A 164 -9.71 -7.13 -1.44
CA ALA A 164 -10.38 -7.03 -0.14
C ALA A 164 -10.92 -8.39 0.33
N SER A 165 -11.50 -9.20 -0.56
CA SER A 165 -11.97 -10.55 -0.23
C SER A 165 -10.82 -11.52 0.07
N GLY A 166 -9.67 -11.36 -0.57
CA GLY A 166 -8.45 -12.09 -0.20
C GLY A 166 -7.97 -11.73 1.21
N LEU A 167 -8.08 -10.46 1.59
CA LEU A 167 -7.75 -9.98 2.94
C LEU A 167 -8.76 -10.46 4.01
N LEU A 168 -10.04 -10.60 3.66
CA LEU A 168 -11.09 -11.13 4.53
C LEU A 168 -11.06 -12.66 4.65
N ALA A 169 -10.61 -13.37 3.62
CA ALA A 169 -10.40 -14.82 3.65
C ALA A 169 -9.16 -15.22 4.46
N LEU A 170 -8.21 -14.29 4.62
CA LEU A 170 -7.22 -14.32 5.70
C LEU A 170 -7.92 -13.94 7.01
N GLY A 171 -8.76 -14.83 7.54
CA GLY A 171 -9.32 -14.70 8.89
C GLY A 171 -8.22 -14.49 9.93
N PRO A 172 -8.57 -14.13 11.19
CA PRO A 172 -7.59 -13.84 12.22
C PRO A 172 -6.58 -14.98 12.30
N MET A 173 -5.33 -14.72 11.92
CA MET A 173 -4.25 -15.68 12.11
C MET A 173 -4.08 -15.82 13.62
N THR A 174 -4.73 -16.83 14.21
CA THR A 174 -4.41 -17.29 15.54
C THR A 174 -2.97 -17.80 15.46
N VAL A 175 -2.03 -16.97 15.91
CA VAL A 175 -0.65 -17.38 16.16
C VAL A 175 -0.74 -18.42 17.27
N ASN A 176 -0.75 -19.70 16.89
CA ASN A 176 -0.63 -20.80 17.83
C ASN A 176 0.85 -20.86 18.23
N PHE A 177 1.18 -20.37 19.41
CA PHE A 177 2.52 -20.46 19.97
C PHE A 177 2.77 -21.90 20.45
N PRO A 178 3.74 -22.63 19.90
CA PRO A 178 4.27 -23.80 20.58
C PRO A 178 5.20 -23.34 21.70
N PHE A 179 4.75 -23.40 22.96
CA PHE A 179 5.64 -23.48 24.13
C PHE A 179 6.20 -24.92 24.19
N PRO A 180 7.48 -25.10 24.54
CA PRO A 180 7.92 -25.04 25.93
C PRO A 180 9.08 -24.07 26.21
#